data_AF-A0A966YIM1-F1
#
_entry.id   AF-A0A966YIM1-F1
#
_cell.length_a   1.000
_cell.length_b   1.000
_cell.length_c   1.000
_cell.angle_alpha   90.00
_cell.angle_beta   90.00
_cell.angle_gamma   90.00
#
_symmetry.space_group_name_H-M   'P 1'
#
loop_
_entity.id
_entity.type
_entity.pdbx_description
1 polymer ?
#
loop_
_entity_poly.entity_id
_entity_poly.type
_entity_poly.pdbx_seq_one_letter_code
_entity_poly.pdbx_strand_id
1 'polypeptide(L)'
;MDCTVGKRGSQGPLLHPVEHLLDQHNPARDLTTRLQCECLLVQESHALCLGEHLYGLAREFDDFALLDVEAGLGLAVMSNGRLLAGHSGLAGEIGHITVDPDGLRCGCGNRGCLETLAT
;
A
#
# COMPACT_ATOMS: atom_id res chain seq x y z
N MET A 1 13.90 -2.24 11.92
CA MET A 1 12.53 -2.22 11.36
C MET A 1 12.65 -2.77 9.95
N ASP A 2 12.26 -4.02 9.74
CA ASP A 2 12.24 -4.65 8.42
C ASP A 2 10.90 -4.30 7.75
N CYS A 3 10.84 -3.15 7.08
CA CYS A 3 9.65 -2.61 6.41
C CYS A 3 9.68 -2.87 4.91
N THR A 4 10.21 -4.01 4.46
CA THR A 4 10.15 -4.41 3.05
C THR A 4 8.71 -4.79 2.68
N VAL A 5 7.93 -3.78 2.27
CA VAL A 5 6.53 -3.95 1.82
C VAL A 5 6.52 -4.06 0.29
N GLY A 6 6.46 -5.29 -0.18
CA GLY A 6 6.35 -5.67 -1.58
C GLY A 6 6.98 -7.05 -1.75
N LYS A 7 6.18 -8.05 -2.21
CA LYS A 7 6.54 -9.47 -2.43
C LYS A 7 8.00 -9.83 -2.05
N ARG A 8 8.17 -10.50 -0.91
CA ARG A 8 9.40 -11.16 -0.40
C ARG A 8 10.60 -11.13 -1.36
N GLY A 9 11.65 -10.41 -0.94
CA GLY A 9 13.04 -10.68 -1.31
C GLY A 9 13.43 -10.24 -2.71
N SER A 10 14.19 -9.15 -2.80
CA SER A 10 15.41 -8.99 -3.60
C SER A 10 15.51 -9.43 -5.09
N GLN A 11 14.51 -10.04 -5.75
CA GLN A 11 14.69 -10.64 -7.09
C GLN A 11 13.41 -10.80 -7.96
N GLY A 12 12.18 -10.59 -7.47
CA GLY A 12 10.93 -10.85 -8.24
C GLY A 12 10.25 -9.59 -8.82
N PRO A 13 9.43 -9.72 -9.89
CA PRO A 13 8.65 -8.61 -10.44
C PRO A 13 7.54 -8.17 -9.48
N LEU A 14 7.36 -6.86 -9.36
CA LEU A 14 6.22 -6.27 -8.67
C LEU A 14 4.96 -6.50 -9.50
N LEU A 15 3.85 -6.82 -8.82
CA LEU A 15 2.53 -6.92 -9.43
C LEU A 15 1.61 -6.04 -8.59
N HIS A 16 1.14 -4.93 -9.16
CA HIS A 16 0.12 -4.09 -8.55
C HIS A 16 -1.21 -4.31 -9.28
N PRO A 17 -2.32 -4.53 -8.57
CA PRO A 17 -3.62 -4.79 -9.21
C PRO A 17 -4.17 -3.59 -10.00
N VAL A 18 -3.65 -2.38 -9.76
CA VAL A 18 -4.10 -1.14 -10.43
C VAL A 18 -3.01 -0.53 -11.30
N GLU A 19 -1.74 -0.65 -10.91
CA GLU A 19 -0.63 0.03 -11.58
C GLU A 19 0.17 -0.97 -12.41
N HIS A 20 -0.39 -1.32 -13.56
CA HIS A 20 0.28 -2.17 -14.54
C HIS A 20 1.56 -1.56 -15.12
N LEU A 21 1.78 -0.26 -14.91
CA LEU A 21 2.99 0.45 -15.33
C LEU A 21 4.27 -0.13 -14.71
N LEU A 22 4.16 -0.72 -13.52
CA LEU A 22 5.27 -1.35 -12.81
C LEU A 22 5.37 -2.86 -13.06
N ASP A 23 4.50 -3.42 -13.91
CA ASP A 23 4.55 -4.84 -14.23
C ASP A 23 5.93 -5.17 -14.82
N GLN A 24 6.57 -6.18 -14.23
CA GLN A 24 7.93 -6.63 -14.56
C GLN A 24 9.08 -5.67 -14.21
N HIS A 25 8.79 -4.51 -13.64
CA HIS A 25 9.80 -3.55 -13.22
C HIS A 25 9.92 -3.52 -11.69
N ASN A 26 11.11 -3.18 -11.19
CA ASN A 26 11.34 -2.97 -9.78
C ASN A 26 12.13 -1.67 -9.58
N PRO A 27 11.43 -0.52 -9.49
CA PRO A 27 12.07 0.79 -9.38
C PRO A 27 13.01 0.89 -8.17
N ALA A 28 12.67 0.25 -7.05
CA ALA A 28 13.53 0.23 -5.87
C ALA A 28 14.89 -0.43 -6.16
N ARG A 29 14.90 -1.55 -6.89
CA ARG A 29 16.15 -2.21 -7.33
C ARG A 29 16.92 -1.36 -8.32
N ASP A 30 16.24 -0.78 -9.30
CA ASP A 30 16.86 0.02 -10.34
C ASP A 30 17.51 1.28 -9.74
N LEU A 31 16.81 1.95 -8.83
CA LEU A 31 17.31 3.10 -8.08
C LEU A 31 18.45 2.71 -7.14
N THR A 32 18.36 1.58 -6.44
CA THR A 32 19.46 1.08 -5.60
C THR A 32 20.74 0.90 -6.41
N THR A 33 20.63 0.31 -7.60
CA THR A 33 21.76 0.09 -8.51
C THR A 33 22.33 1.41 -9.04
N ARG A 34 21.49 2.41 -9.31
CA ARG A 34 21.96 3.68 -9.88
C ARG A 34 22.52 4.66 -8.85
N LEU A 35 21.92 4.69 -7.66
CA LEU A 35 22.25 5.64 -6.60
C LEU A 35 23.26 5.09 -5.60
N GLN A 36 23.54 3.79 -5.64
CA GLN A 36 24.45 3.12 -4.69
C GLN A 36 24.00 3.32 -3.23
N CYS A 37 22.68 3.41 -3.01
CA CYS A 37 22.05 3.53 -1.70
C CYS A 37 20.82 2.61 -1.64
N GLU A 38 20.48 2.14 -0.44
CA GLU A 38 19.28 1.31 -0.26
C GLU A 38 18.02 2.12 -0.60
N CYS A 39 17.21 1.59 -1.52
CA CYS A 39 15.93 2.16 -1.90
C CYS A 39 14.81 1.16 -1.61
N LEU A 40 13.73 1.64 -1.01
CA LEU A 40 12.53 0.85 -0.72
C LEU A 40 11.34 1.44 -1.48
N LEU A 41 10.46 0.57 -1.97
CA LEU A 41 9.14 0.94 -2.47
C LEU A 41 8.12 0.47 -1.45
N VAL A 42 7.16 1.33 -1.13
CA VAL A 42 6.09 1.08 -0.16
C VAL A 42 4.78 1.63 -0.71
N GLN A 43 3.65 1.07 -0.29
CA GLN A 43 2.34 1.65 -0.59
C GLN A 43 2.20 3.02 0.08
N GLU A 44 1.46 3.93 -0.56
CA GLU A 44 1.22 5.29 -0.06
C GLU A 44 0.62 5.31 1.34
N SER A 45 -0.50 4.60 1.56
CA SER A 45 -1.15 4.51 2.87
C SER A 45 -0.23 3.97 3.97
N HIS A 46 0.66 3.03 3.63
CA HIS A 46 1.66 2.49 4.56
C HIS A 46 2.73 3.53 4.90
N ALA A 47 3.20 4.29 3.90
CA ALA A 47 4.14 5.38 4.10
C ALA A 47 3.55 6.47 5.00
N LEU A 48 2.29 6.86 4.75
CA LEU A 48 1.55 7.81 5.58
C LEU A 48 1.41 7.31 7.02
N CYS A 49 1.01 6.04 7.21
CA CYS A 49 0.88 5.43 8.53
C CYS A 49 2.20 5.39 9.31
N LEU A 50 3.29 5.01 8.66
CA LEU A 50 4.62 5.06 9.27
C LEU A 50 5.04 6.51 9.59
N GLY A 51 4.72 7.46 8.71
CA GLY A 51 4.95 8.88 8.94
C GLY A 51 4.23 9.40 10.19
N GLU A 52 2.95 9.07 10.34
CA GLU A 52 2.16 9.44 11.51
C GLU A 52 2.69 8.82 12.81
N HIS A 53 3.16 7.57 12.76
CA HIS A 53 3.74 6.91 13.93
C HIS A 53 5.15 7.42 14.28
N LEU A 54 5.95 7.81 13.29
CA LEU A 54 7.31 8.30 13.54
C LEU A 54 7.31 9.78 13.95
N TYR A 55 6.46 10.59 13.32
CA TYR A 55 6.57 12.04 13.36
C TYR A 55 5.25 12.77 13.61
N GLY A 56 4.11 12.13 13.41
CA GLY A 56 2.79 12.75 13.45
C GLY A 56 2.03 12.56 14.76
N LEU A 57 0.70 12.49 14.64
CA LEU A 57 -0.23 12.39 15.75
C LEU A 57 -0.25 11.00 16.38
N ALA A 58 0.18 9.98 15.63
CA ALA A 58 0.14 8.58 16.06
C ALA A 58 1.41 8.10 16.81
N ARG A 59 2.31 9.02 17.20
CA ARG A 59 3.61 8.70 17.82
C ARG A 59 3.54 7.93 19.13
N GLU A 60 2.48 8.13 19.89
CA GLU A 60 2.28 7.50 21.20
C GLU A 60 1.30 6.31 21.13
N PHE A 61 0.90 5.91 19.91
CA PHE A 61 -0.07 4.84 19.69
C PHE A 61 0.56 3.65 19.00
N ASP A 62 0.48 2.48 19.64
CA ASP A 62 0.95 1.20 19.09
C ASP A 62 -0.13 0.49 18.25
N ASP A 63 -1.39 0.81 18.46
CA ASP A 63 -2.53 0.24 17.74
C ASP A 63 -3.40 1.38 17.19
N PHE A 64 -3.41 1.53 15.87
CA PHE A 64 -4.25 2.50 15.17
C PHE A 64 -4.44 2.11 13.71
N ALA A 65 -5.42 2.73 13.06
CA ALA A 65 -5.60 2.62 11.62
C ALA A 65 -5.59 4.02 11.00
N LEU A 66 -4.91 4.14 9.87
CA LEU A 66 -4.92 5.32 9.02
C LEU A 66 -5.75 5.01 7.78
N LEU A 67 -6.79 5.82 7.56
CA LEU A 67 -7.59 5.80 6.36
C LEU A 67 -7.16 6.97 5.48
N ASP A 68 -6.72 6.65 4.28
CA ASP A 68 -6.29 7.61 3.27
C ASP A 68 -7.41 7.74 2.22
N VAL A 69 -7.93 8.96 2.06
CA VAL A 69 -9.07 9.27 1.19
C VAL A 69 -8.73 10.49 0.36
N GLU A 70 -8.22 10.25 -0.84
CA GLU A 70 -7.85 11.30 -1.78
C GLU A 70 -8.34 10.97 -3.20
N ALA A 71 -7.42 10.75 -4.14
CA ALA A 71 -7.75 10.27 -5.49
C ALA A 71 -8.15 8.78 -5.50
N GLY A 72 -7.86 8.06 -4.41
CA GLY A 72 -8.28 6.68 -4.17
C GLY A 72 -8.53 6.43 -2.68
N LEU A 73 -8.78 5.17 -2.34
CA LEU A 73 -9.12 4.77 -0.98
C LEU A 73 -8.21 3.68 -0.42
N GLY A 74 -7.32 4.05 0.50
CA GLY A 74 -6.34 3.17 1.14
C GLY A 74 -6.52 3.06 2.65
N LEU A 75 -6.13 1.92 3.21
CA LEU A 75 -6.06 1.70 4.66
C LEU A 75 -4.66 1.22 5.03
N ALA A 76 -4.17 1.65 6.18
CA ALA A 76 -3.01 1.07 6.82
C ALA A 76 -3.30 0.84 8.30
N VAL A 77 -2.88 -0.31 8.83
CA VAL A 77 -3.15 -0.68 10.23
C VAL A 77 -1.83 -0.92 10.94
N MET A 78 -1.61 -0.21 12.04
CA MET A 78 -0.58 -0.50 13.02
C MET A 78 -1.19 -1.39 14.11
N SER A 79 -0.52 -2.48 14.47
CA SER A 79 -0.88 -3.23 15.66
C SER A 79 0.34 -3.68 16.44
N ASN A 80 0.30 -3.50 17.76
CA ASN A 80 1.44 -3.74 18.66
C ASN A 80 2.74 -3.07 18.15
N GLY A 81 2.63 -1.83 17.68
CA GLY A 81 3.74 -1.04 17.14
C GLY A 81 4.29 -1.54 15.80
N ARG A 82 3.53 -2.38 15.08
CA ARG A 82 3.95 -2.98 13.80
C ARG A 82 2.91 -2.77 12.71
N LEU A 83 3.38 -2.29 11.57
CA LEU A 83 2.55 -2.14 10.38
C LEU A 83 2.13 -3.52 9.87
N LEU A 84 0.83 -3.69 9.68
CA LEU A 84 0.23 -4.89 9.10
C LEU A 84 0.28 -4.81 7.56
N ALA A 85 1.42 -5.17 6.98
CA ALA A 85 1.63 -5.13 5.53
C ALA A 85 0.99 -6.32 4.76
N GLY A 86 0.60 -7.39 5.48
CA GLY A 86 0.11 -8.62 4.89
C GLY A 86 1.18 -9.47 4.21
N HIS A 87 0.81 -10.66 3.72
CA HIS A 87 1.76 -11.62 3.14
C HIS A 87 2.48 -11.09 1.89
N SER A 88 1.78 -10.32 1.06
CA SER A 88 2.26 -9.79 -0.21
C SER A 88 2.74 -8.34 -0.14
N GLY A 89 2.59 -7.67 1.01
CA GLY A 89 2.84 -6.23 1.13
C GLY A 89 1.75 -5.38 0.46
N LEU A 90 0.51 -5.88 0.39
CA LEU A 90 -0.64 -5.20 -0.24
C LEU A 90 -1.86 -5.16 0.69
N ALA A 91 -1.66 -5.33 2.00
CA ALA A 91 -2.77 -5.23 2.94
C ALA A 91 -3.30 -3.80 3.00
N GLY A 92 -4.62 -3.66 3.07
CA GLY A 92 -5.26 -2.35 3.19
C GLY A 92 -5.70 -1.71 1.87
N GLU A 93 -5.69 -2.47 0.77
CA GLU A 93 -6.36 -2.16 -0.51
C GLU A 93 -7.90 -2.22 -0.37
N ILE A 94 -8.45 -1.52 0.62
CA ILE A 94 -9.88 -1.57 0.95
C ILE A 94 -10.74 -0.88 -0.11
N GLY A 95 -10.16 0.07 -0.87
CA GLY A 95 -10.83 0.69 -2.01
C GLY A 95 -11.38 -0.32 -3.00
N HIS A 96 -10.74 -1.48 -3.13
CA HIS A 96 -11.11 -2.50 -4.11
C HIS A 96 -11.97 -3.66 -3.57
N ILE A 97 -12.42 -3.59 -2.31
CA ILE A 97 -13.40 -4.58 -1.82
C ILE A 97 -14.74 -4.36 -2.52
N THR A 98 -15.38 -5.45 -2.96
CA THR A 98 -16.72 -5.37 -3.56
C THR A 98 -17.76 -5.12 -2.47
N VAL A 99 -18.40 -3.94 -2.52
CA VAL A 99 -19.52 -3.56 -1.64
C VAL A 99 -20.87 -3.60 -2.36
N ASP A 100 -20.86 -3.49 -3.70
CA ASP A 100 -22.05 -3.62 -4.54
C ASP A 100 -21.73 -4.45 -5.81
N PRO A 101 -22.03 -5.76 -5.84
CA PRO A 101 -21.72 -6.62 -6.99
C PRO A 101 -22.25 -6.13 -8.34
N ASP A 102 -23.34 -5.35 -8.34
CA ASP A 102 -23.98 -4.78 -9.53
C ASP A 102 -23.56 -3.32 -9.79
N GLY A 103 -22.64 -2.78 -8.97
CA GLY A 103 -22.20 -1.39 -8.97
C GLY A 103 -21.34 -0.98 -10.17
N LEU A 104 -20.65 0.15 -10.05
CA LEU A 104 -19.82 0.72 -11.13
C LEU A 104 -18.59 -0.13 -11.43
N ARG A 105 -18.05 -0.03 -12.66
CA ARG A 105 -16.75 -0.62 -12.99
C ARG A 105 -15.65 0.19 -12.31
N CYS A 106 -14.73 -0.50 -11.64
CA CYS A 106 -13.56 0.10 -11.01
C CYS A 106 -12.35 0.07 -11.96
N GLY A 107 -11.41 1.01 -11.77
CA GLY A 107 -10.15 1.05 -12.51
C GLY A 107 -9.29 -0.21 -12.33
N CYS A 108 -9.43 -0.92 -11.20
CA CYS A 108 -8.74 -2.19 -10.95
C CYS A 108 -9.29 -3.37 -11.78
N GLY A 109 -10.35 -3.17 -12.56
CA GLY A 109 -10.99 -4.19 -13.41
C GLY A 109 -12.18 -4.91 -12.76
N ASN A 110 -12.35 -4.82 -11.45
CA ASN A 110 -13.51 -5.35 -10.73
C ASN A 110 -14.77 -4.47 -10.91
N ARG A 111 -15.89 -4.91 -10.31
CA ARG A 111 -17.15 -4.17 -10.22
C ARG A 111 -17.52 -3.96 -8.76
N GLY A 112 -18.08 -2.79 -8.45
CA GLY A 112 -18.66 -2.54 -7.14
C GLY A 112 -17.68 -2.24 -6.04
N CYS A 113 -16.47 -1.82 -6.40
CA CYS A 113 -15.43 -1.51 -5.43
C CYS A 113 -15.85 -0.32 -4.56
N LEU A 114 -15.50 -0.35 -3.27
CA LEU A 114 -15.82 0.73 -2.31
C LEU A 114 -15.39 2.11 -2.83
N GLU A 115 -14.23 2.19 -3.45
CA GLU A 115 -13.69 3.41 -4.05
C GLU A 115 -14.68 4.04 -5.06
N THR A 116 -15.42 3.24 -5.83
CA THR A 116 -16.38 3.76 -6.83
C THR A 116 -17.58 4.50 -6.23
N LEU A 117 -17.75 4.43 -4.91
CA LEU A 117 -18.80 5.12 -4.15
C LEU A 117 -18.25 6.19 -3.21
N ALA A 118 -16.96 6.15 -2.90
CA ALA A 118 -16.34 6.93 -1.82
C ALA A 118 -15.31 7.96 -2.31
N THR A 119 -14.96 7.95 -3.60
CA THR A 119 -14.04 8.88 -4.27
C THR A 119 -14.52 9.16 -5.70
#